data_AF-A0A1V9F398-F1
#
_entry.id   AF-A0A1V9F398-F1
#
_cell.length_a   1.000
_cell.length_b   1.000
_cell.length_c   1.000
_cell.angle_alpha   90.00
_cell.angle_beta   90.00
_cell.angle_gamma   90.00
#
_symmetry.space_group_name_H-M   'P 1'
#
loop_
_entity.id
_entity.type
_entity.pdbx_description
1 polymer ?
#
loop_
_entity_poly.entity_id
_entity_poly.type
_entity_poly.pdbx_seq_one_letter_code
_entity_poly.pdbx_strand_id
1 'polypeptide(L)' 'MDALMNDFKINSNQWENNTLTDYLAAVQNWTEDIEGYYINNNIPMPENISWKTFADILMAATMYE' A
#
# COMPACT_ATOMS: atom_id res chain seq x y z
N MET A 1 11.10 3.23 -2.80
CA MET A 1 10.59 4.60 -3.01
C MET A 1 10.89 5.12 -4.41
N ASP A 2 12.14 5.11 -4.89
CA ASP A 2 12.48 5.62 -6.24
C ASP A 2 11.64 5.02 -7.38
N ALA A 3 11.41 3.70 -7.34
CA ALA A 3 10.55 3.02 -8.31
C ALA A 3 9.11 3.56 -8.29
N LEU A 4 8.53 3.74 -7.09
CA LEU A 4 7.17 4.26 -6.90
C LEU A 4 7.05 5.70 -7.39
N MET A 5 8.04 6.55 -7.04
CA MET A 5 8.07 7.94 -7.47
C MET A 5 8.22 8.09 -8.99
N ASN A 6 9.02 7.22 -9.62
CA ASN A 6 9.18 7.22 -11.07
C ASN A 6 7.93 6.70 -11.78
N ASP A 7 7.30 5.66 -11.24
CA ASP A 7 6.04 5.16 -11.77
C ASP A 7 4.94 6.23 -11.70
N PHE A 8 4.76 6.89 -10.56
CA PHE A 8 3.78 7.97 -10.43
C PHE A 8 4.01 9.12 -11.41
N LYS A 9 5.27 9.51 -11.66
CA LYS A 9 5.58 10.57 -12.65
C LYS A 9 5.15 10.23 -14.06
N ILE A 10 5.18 8.94 -14.43
CA ILE A 10 4.92 8.47 -15.80
C ILE A 10 3.45 8.02 -15.94
N ASN A 11 2.90 7.40 -14.90
CA ASN A 11 1.65 6.64 -14.92
C ASN A 11 0.64 7.11 -13.86
N SER A 12 0.71 8.35 -13.35
CA SER A 12 -0.22 8.85 -12.31
C SER A 12 -1.70 8.73 -12.68
N ASN A 13 -2.05 8.76 -13.96
CA ASN A 13 -3.42 8.55 -14.44
C ASN A 13 -3.90 7.09 -14.32
N GLN A 14 -3.01 6.13 -14.08
CA GLN A 14 -3.32 4.73 -13.82
C GLN A 14 -3.44 4.41 -12.33
N TRP A 15 -2.99 5.33 -11.46
CA TRP A 15 -3.14 5.16 -10.01
C TRP A 15 -4.58 5.49 -9.62
N GLU A 16 -5.17 4.62 -8.80
CA GLU A 16 -6.49 4.88 -8.23
C GLU A 16 -6.43 6.09 -7.29
N ASN A 17 -5.45 6.08 -6.38
CA ASN A 17 -5.19 7.16 -5.45
C ASN A 17 -4.09 8.09 -5.97
N ASN A 18 -4.43 8.93 -6.95
CA ASN A 18 -3.45 9.77 -7.64
C ASN A 18 -3.24 11.18 -7.07
N THR A 19 -3.94 11.52 -5.98
CA THR A 19 -3.66 12.73 -5.22
C THR A 19 -2.92 12.39 -3.93
N LEU A 20 -2.19 13.35 -3.37
CA LEU A 20 -1.49 13.13 -2.10
C LEU A 20 -2.47 12.77 -0.96
N THR A 21 -3.63 13.40 -0.94
CA THR A 21 -4.65 13.16 0.08
C THR A 21 -5.19 11.74 -0.01
N ASP A 22 -5.60 11.31 -1.21
CA ASP A 22 -6.17 9.98 -1.41
C ASP A 22 -5.12 8.89 -1.15
N TYR A 23 -3.88 9.10 -1.59
CA TYR A 23 -2.79 8.15 -1.37
C TYR A 23 -2.46 7.97 0.11
N LEU A 24 -2.40 9.07 0.88
CA LEU A 24 -2.14 8.99 2.32
C LEU A 24 -3.32 8.40 3.10
N ALA A 25 -4.55 8.66 2.66
CA ALA A 25 -5.74 8.01 3.22
C ALA A 25 -5.67 6.49 3.00
N ALA A 26 -5.28 6.06 1.80
CA ALA A 26 -5.12 4.65 1.49
C ALA A 26 -4.02 3.96 2.31
N VAL A 27 -2.89 4.64 2.51
CA VAL A 27 -1.83 4.15 3.41
C VAL A 27 -2.33 3.99 4.85
N GLN A 28 -3.14 4.94 5.34
CA GLN A 28 -3.73 4.87 6.68
C GLN A 28 -4.65 3.65 6.80
N ASN A 29 -5.62 3.51 5.90
CA ASN A 29 -6.59 2.42 5.89
C ASN A 29 -5.90 1.05 5.83
N TRP A 30 -4.90 0.89 4.95
CA TRP A 30 -4.11 -0.35 4.88
C TRP A 30 -3.37 -0.68 6.17
N THR A 31 -2.91 0.34 6.89
CA THR A 31 -2.21 0.15 8.16
C THR A 31 -3.20 -0.26 9.26
N GLU A 32 -4.42 0.26 9.23
CA GLU A 32 -5.49 -0.07 10.18
C GLU A 32 -6.10 -1.46 9.92
N ASP A 33 -6.16 -1.92 8.66
CA ASP A 33 -6.77 -3.21 8.27
C ASP A 33 -5.75 -4.27 7.80
N ILE A 34 -4.48 -4.13 8.19
CA ILE A 34 -3.44 -5.06 7.73
C ILE A 34 -3.71 -6.50 8.19
N GLU A 35 -4.34 -6.68 9.35
CA GLU A 35 -4.77 -7.98 9.87
C GLU A 35 -5.77 -8.66 8.92
N GLY A 36 -6.69 -7.88 8.34
CA GLY A 36 -7.68 -8.36 7.37
C GLY A 36 -7.03 -8.97 6.15
N TYR A 37 -5.95 -8.37 5.62
CA TYR A 37 -5.18 -8.93 4.50
C TYR A 37 -4.63 -10.32 4.81
N TYR A 38 -4.01 -10.51 5.97
CA TYR A 38 -3.44 -11.79 6.39
C TYR A 38 -4.52 -12.86 6.58
N ILE A 39 -5.60 -12.51 7.28
CA ILE A 39 -6.74 -13.40 7.54
C ILE A 39 -7.39 -13.84 6.23
N ASN A 40 -7.73 -12.89 5.35
CA ASN A 40 -8.49 -13.16 4.12
C ASN A 40 -7.70 -13.98 3.09
N ASN A 41 -6.37 -13.92 3.13
CA ASN A 41 -5.50 -14.67 2.22
C ASN A 41 -4.94 -15.97 2.84
N ASN A 42 -5.38 -16.36 4.04
CA ASN A 42 -4.82 -17.48 4.80
C ASN A 42 -3.29 -17.40 4.97
N ILE A 43 -2.76 -16.19 5.12
CA ILE A 43 -1.33 -15.94 5.35
C ILE A 43 -1.13 -15.81 6.87
N PRO A 44 -0.18 -16.53 7.48
CA PRO A 44 0.10 -16.36 8.90
C PRO A 44 0.55 -14.93 9.20
N MET A 45 -0.03 -14.33 10.24
CA MET A 45 0.38 -13.02 10.73
C MET A 45 1.87 -13.05 11.08
N PRO A 46 2.68 -12.11 10.57
CA PRO A 46 4.11 -12.11 10.86
C PRO A 46 4.36 -11.72 12.32
N GLU A 47 5.13 -12.52 13.04
CA GLU A 47 5.58 -12.19 14.40
C GLU A 47 6.56 -11.00 14.41
N ASN A 48 7.24 -10.75 13.28
CA ASN A 48 8.11 -9.60 13.07
C ASN A 48 7.75 -8.91 11.76
N ILE A 49 7.19 -7.71 11.84
CA ILE A 49 6.95 -6.86 10.67
C ILE A 49 8.29 -6.41 10.10
N SER A 50 8.52 -6.70 8.82
CA SER A 50 9.74 -6.32 8.12
C SER A 50 9.51 -5.08 7.24
N TRP A 51 10.60 -4.48 6.76
CA TRP A 51 10.52 -3.41 5.76
C TRP A 51 9.78 -3.82 4.48
N LYS A 52 9.67 -5.11 4.19
CA LYS A 52 8.85 -5.60 3.08
C LYS A 52 7.37 -5.28 3.30
N THR A 53 6.85 -5.46 4.51
CA THR A 53 5.45 -5.15 4.84
C THR A 53 5.15 -3.67 4.60
N PHE A 54 6.06 -2.78 5.00
CA PHE A 54 5.93 -1.36 4.72
C PHE A 54 5.94 -1.06 3.20
N ALA A 55 6.78 -1.76 2.43
CA ALA A 55 6.79 -1.62 0.97
C ALA A 55 5.49 -2.14 0.32
N ASP A 56 4.92 -3.23 0.85
CA ASP A 56 3.66 -3.79 0.37
C ASP A 56 2.49 -2.82 0.65
N ILE A 57 2.45 -2.15 1.81
CA ILE A 57 1.49 -1.08 2.13
C ILE A 57 1.59 0.08 1.12
N LEU A 58 2.81 0.58 0.88
CA LEU A 58 3.03 1.69 -0.05
C LEU A 58 2.63 1.35 -1.49
N MET A 59 2.77 0.09 -1.89
CA MET A 59 2.33 -0.41 -3.19
C MET A 59 0.81 -0.59 -3.24
N ALA A 60 0.20 -1.16 -2.20
CA ALA A 60 -1.23 -1.38 -2.19
C ALA A 60 -2.02 -0.06 -2.24
N ALA A 61 -1.53 0.98 -1.57
CA ALA A 61 -2.12 2.32 -1.61
C ALA A 61 -2.13 2.96 -3.01
N THR A 62 -1.39 2.43 -4.00
CA THR A 62 -1.48 2.92 -5.40
C THR A 62 -2.69 2.33 -6.14
N MET A 63 -3.25 1.22 -5.64
CA MET A 63 -4.26 0.39 -6.31
C MET A 63 -5.55 0.20 -5.51
N TYR A 64 -5.52 0.41 -4.19
CA TYR A 64 -6.62 0.14 -3.27
C TYR A 64 -6.70 1.25 -2.23
N GLU A 65 -7.89 1.40 -1.66
CA GLU A 65 -8.18 2.27 -0.52
C GLU A 65 -7.60 1.78 0.80
#